data_AF-A0A938MN19-F1
#
_entry.id   AF-A0A938MN19-F1
#
_cell.length_a   1.000
_cell.length_b   1.000
_cell.length_c   1.000
_cell.angle_alpha   90.00
_cell.angle_beta   90.00
_cell.angle_gamma   90.00
#
_symmetry.space_group_name_H-M   'P 1'
#
loop_
_entity.id
_entity.type
_entity.pdbx_description
1 polymer ?
#
loop_
_entity_poly.entity_id
_entity_poly.type
_entity_poly.pdbx_seq_one_letter_code
_entity_poly.pdbx_strand_id
1 'polypeptide(L)'
;MNMGDEVWVYYTARNTPHDHPVGFARGQYSAEVTKEAQKHVGTKYVNGTGIAVWKRDRFVSVDAPAAGGTLTTVPLVFTGSRLELNAATQPDGEIAVELMDKGGKALARSKPFSGDDLRHRVAWDGPVNLAELAGKPVSLRFRMKNAALYAFAFRS
;
A
#
# COMPACT_ATOMS: atom_id res chain seq x y z
N MET A 1 13.72 -4.94 -3.24
CA MET A 1 14.16 -4.29 -4.49
C MET A 1 12.93 -3.96 -5.33
N ASN A 2 12.91 -2.83 -6.03
CA ASN A 2 11.82 -2.50 -6.96
C ASN A 2 12.08 -3.20 -8.30
N MET A 3 11.12 -4.00 -8.76
CA MET A 3 11.15 -4.72 -10.03
C MET A 3 9.98 -4.25 -10.88
N GLY A 4 10.18 -3.17 -11.64
CA GLY A 4 9.11 -2.52 -12.39
C GLY A 4 7.98 -2.05 -11.46
N ASP A 5 6.82 -2.69 -11.59
CA ASP A 5 5.60 -2.40 -10.84
C ASP A 5 5.38 -3.30 -9.61
N GLU A 6 6.42 -4.03 -9.21
CA GLU A 6 6.40 -4.91 -8.03
C GLU A 6 7.54 -4.57 -7.06
N VAL A 7 7.30 -4.91 -5.78
CA VAL A 7 8.29 -4.90 -4.71
C VAL A 7 8.60 -6.33 -4.35
N TRP A 8 9.88 -6.67 -4.43
CA TRP A 8 10.39 -8.01 -4.15
C TRP A 8 11.25 -7.96 -2.88
N VAL A 9 10.90 -8.76 -1.88
CA VAL A 9 11.69 -8.95 -0.66
C VAL A 9 12.16 -10.39 -0.61
N TYR A 10 13.45 -10.58 -0.76
CA TYR A 10 14.11 -11.84 -0.46
C TYR A 10 14.39 -11.90 1.04
N TYR A 11 14.06 -13.00 1.66
CA TYR A 11 14.34 -13.22 3.08
C TYR A 11 14.86 -14.62 3.30
N THR A 12 15.67 -14.77 4.35
CA THR A 12 16.15 -16.08 4.80
C THR A 12 15.52 -16.38 6.14
N ALA A 13 14.95 -17.57 6.29
CA ALA A 13 14.46 -18.07 7.55
C ALA A 13 15.30 -19.27 8.01
N ARG A 14 15.39 -19.46 9.32
CA ARG A 14 16.00 -20.61 9.98
C ARG A 14 15.00 -21.22 10.93
N ASN A 15 15.08 -22.53 11.14
CA ASN A 15 14.29 -23.24 12.14
C ASN A 15 14.83 -23.08 13.58
N THR A 16 15.73 -22.12 13.80
CA THR A 16 16.33 -21.79 15.10
C THR A 16 15.86 -20.40 15.55
N PRO A 17 15.51 -20.20 16.83
CA PRO A 17 15.13 -18.88 17.32
C PRO A 17 16.30 -17.89 17.28
N HIS A 18 15.99 -16.60 17.22
CA HIS A 18 16.97 -15.52 17.03
C HIS A 18 17.90 -15.30 18.23
N ASP A 19 17.55 -15.85 19.40
CA ASP A 19 18.38 -15.88 20.62
C ASP A 19 19.36 -17.06 20.63
N HIS A 20 19.30 -17.94 19.63
CA HIS A 20 20.21 -19.05 19.54
C HIS A 20 21.53 -18.62 18.89
N PRO A 21 22.68 -18.95 19.50
CA PRO A 21 23.98 -18.74 18.89
C PRO A 21 24.09 -19.54 17.59
N VAL A 22 24.17 -18.83 16.49
CA VAL A 22 24.29 -19.39 15.15
C VAL A 22 25.73 -19.80 14.89
N GLY A 23 25.97 -21.10 14.72
CA GLY A 23 27.19 -21.60 14.06
C GLY A 23 28.36 -22.05 14.92
N PHE A 24 28.17 -22.32 16.22
CA PHE A 24 29.28 -22.77 17.08
C PHE A 24 29.19 -24.27 17.41
N ALA A 25 30.32 -24.96 17.27
CA ALA A 25 30.44 -26.40 17.42
C ALA A 25 30.18 -26.86 18.86
N ARG A 26 29.80 -28.14 19.02
CA ARG A 26 29.59 -28.81 20.31
C ARG A 26 30.89 -28.72 21.14
N GLY A 27 30.98 -27.74 22.03
CA GLY A 27 32.19 -27.45 22.82
C GLY A 27 32.51 -25.97 23.05
N GLN A 28 31.81 -25.04 22.39
CA GLN A 28 32.06 -23.60 22.52
C GLN A 28 31.20 -22.88 23.58
N TYR A 29 30.56 -23.61 24.49
CA TYR A 29 29.80 -23.04 25.61
C TYR A 29 30.37 -23.45 26.95
N SER A 30 30.55 -22.47 27.84
CA SER A 30 30.61 -22.67 29.28
C SER A 30 29.24 -23.14 29.79
N ALA A 31 29.21 -23.73 30.99
CA ALA A 31 28.12 -24.53 31.54
C ALA A 31 26.73 -23.85 31.69
N GLU A 32 26.55 -22.61 31.26
CA GLU A 32 25.29 -21.85 31.38
C GLU A 32 24.57 -21.71 30.03
N VAL A 33 24.40 -22.82 29.31
CA VAL A 33 23.46 -22.88 28.19
C VAL A 33 22.05 -22.88 28.79
N THR A 34 21.21 -21.91 28.44
CA THR A 34 19.80 -21.89 28.88
C THR A 34 19.12 -23.22 28.49
N LYS A 35 18.21 -23.71 29.35
CA LYS A 35 17.47 -24.97 29.11
C LYS A 35 16.78 -25.01 27.72
N GLU A 36 16.41 -23.84 27.18
CA GLU A 36 15.79 -23.71 25.86
C GLU A 36 16.77 -23.95 24.70
N ALA A 37 18.00 -23.44 24.82
CA ALA A 37 19.05 -23.67 23.82
C ALA A 37 19.51 -25.14 23.80
N GLN A 38 19.51 -25.83 24.94
CA GLN A 38 19.86 -27.26 25.02
C GLN A 38 18.91 -28.17 24.21
N LYS A 39 17.62 -27.81 24.06
CA LYS A 39 16.65 -28.59 23.29
C LYS A 39 16.99 -28.71 21.79
N HIS A 40 17.80 -27.78 21.29
CA HIS A 40 18.08 -27.66 19.86
C HIS A 40 19.47 -28.18 19.47
N VAL A 41 20.31 -28.57 20.45
CA VAL A 41 21.64 -29.14 20.21
C VAL A 41 21.55 -30.49 19.47
N GLY A 42 22.13 -30.57 18.27
CA GLY A 42 22.12 -31.78 17.44
C GLY A 42 20.91 -31.91 16.51
N THR A 43 20.04 -30.89 16.45
CA THR A 43 18.97 -30.81 15.45
C THR A 43 19.54 -30.46 14.07
N LYS A 44 18.86 -30.90 12.99
CA LYS A 44 19.26 -30.55 11.62
C LYS A 44 18.99 -29.05 11.40
N TYR A 45 20.06 -28.27 11.26
CA TYR A 45 19.96 -26.87 10.86
C TYR A 45 19.42 -26.79 9.44
N VAL A 46 18.28 -26.13 9.27
CA VAL A 46 17.69 -25.91 7.95
C VAL A 46 17.54 -24.41 7.73
N ASN A 47 18.13 -23.95 6.64
CA ASN A 47 18.02 -22.59 6.16
C ASN A 47 17.14 -22.63 4.90
N GLY A 48 16.24 -21.67 4.76
CA GLY A 48 15.47 -21.49 3.53
C GLY A 48 15.56 -20.05 3.05
N THR A 49 15.72 -19.86 1.75
CA THR A 49 15.54 -18.56 1.11
C THR A 49 14.15 -18.51 0.50
N GLY A 50 13.35 -17.54 0.91
CA GLY A 50 12.03 -17.26 0.37
C GLY A 50 12.00 -15.92 -0.34
N ILE A 51 10.91 -15.70 -1.08
CA ILE A 51 10.59 -14.41 -1.68
C ILE A 51 9.15 -14.02 -1.32
N ALA A 52 8.96 -12.75 -0.97
CA ALA A 52 7.66 -12.11 -0.88
C ALA A 52 7.55 -11.05 -1.99
N VAL A 53 6.43 -11.05 -2.71
CA VAL A 53 6.18 -10.15 -3.86
C VAL A 53 4.82 -9.49 -3.71
N TRP A 54 4.74 -8.19 -3.95
CA TRP A 54 3.48 -7.46 -4.06
C TRP A 54 3.60 -6.30 -5.05
N LYS A 55 2.48 -5.78 -5.55
CA LYS A 55 2.47 -4.63 -6.46
C LYS A 55 2.92 -3.34 -5.73
N ARG A 56 3.54 -2.43 -6.47
CA ARG A 56 4.09 -1.18 -5.95
C ARG A 56 3.02 -0.34 -5.23
N ASP A 57 3.43 0.25 -4.12
CA ASP A 57 2.59 1.11 -3.27
C ASP A 57 1.32 0.41 -2.72
N ARG A 58 1.28 -0.94 -2.67
CA ARG A 58 0.14 -1.72 -2.16
C ARG A 58 0.35 -2.46 -0.84
N PHE A 59 1.10 -1.86 0.08
CA PHE A 59 1.34 -2.48 1.39
C PHE A 59 0.12 -2.36 2.33
N VAL A 60 -0.62 -1.26 2.23
CA VAL A 60 -1.82 -0.98 3.03
C VAL A 60 -2.85 -0.28 2.15
N SER A 61 -4.13 -0.50 2.44
CA SER A 61 -5.25 0.16 1.77
C SER A 61 -6.25 0.75 2.76
N VAL A 62 -7.01 1.72 2.28
CA VAL A 62 -8.31 2.06 2.86
C VAL A 62 -9.37 1.29 2.08
N ASP A 63 -10.10 0.43 2.79
CA ASP A 63 -11.12 -0.43 2.21
C ASP A 63 -12.52 0.13 2.45
N ALA A 64 -13.39 0.02 1.44
CA ALA A 64 -14.80 0.32 1.54
C ALA A 64 -15.65 -0.96 1.38
N PRO A 65 -16.61 -1.21 2.28
CA PRO A 65 -17.47 -2.38 2.21
C PRO A 65 -18.53 -2.25 1.09
N ALA A 66 -19.36 -3.28 0.93
CA ALA A 66 -20.47 -3.28 -0.04
C ALA A 66 -21.53 -2.21 0.21
N ALA A 67 -21.70 -1.79 1.47
CA ALA A 67 -22.57 -0.66 1.83
C ALA A 67 -22.03 0.70 1.34
N GLY A 68 -20.76 0.73 0.90
CA GLY A 68 -20.05 1.93 0.52
C GLY A 68 -19.49 2.70 1.71
N GLY A 69 -18.72 3.74 1.39
CA GLY A 69 -18.10 4.62 2.36
C GLY A 69 -17.49 5.84 1.69
N THR A 70 -17.10 6.82 2.50
CA THR A 70 -16.38 7.99 2.01
C THR A 70 -15.13 8.26 2.82
N LEU A 71 -14.08 8.68 2.12
CA LEU A 71 -12.83 9.16 2.69
C LEU A 71 -12.61 10.58 2.17
N THR A 72 -12.36 11.53 3.07
CA THR A 72 -12.01 12.89 2.67
C THR A 72 -10.62 13.22 3.20
N THR A 73 -9.75 13.72 2.33
CA THR A 73 -8.42 14.18 2.74
C THR A 73 -8.52 15.50 3.49
N VAL A 74 -7.55 15.75 4.38
CA VAL A 74 -7.26 17.13 4.78
C VAL A 74 -6.91 17.96 3.53
N PRO A 75 -7.09 19.30 3.57
CA PRO A 75 -6.71 20.15 2.46
C PRO A 75 -5.23 19.96 2.10
N LEU A 76 -4.95 19.77 0.82
CA LEU A 76 -3.62 19.57 0.26
C LEU A 76 -3.36 20.56 -0.86
N VAL A 77 -2.12 21.00 -0.98
CA VAL A 77 -1.63 21.78 -2.12
C VAL A 77 -0.89 20.82 -3.04
N PHE A 78 -1.16 20.88 -4.34
CA PHE A 78 -0.59 19.96 -5.31
C PHE A 78 0.04 20.68 -6.50
N THR A 79 0.88 19.94 -7.20
CA THR A 79 1.45 20.26 -8.51
C THR A 79 1.05 19.17 -9.51
N GLY A 80 0.89 19.52 -10.78
CA GLY A 80 0.54 18.57 -11.83
C GLY A 80 -0.78 18.91 -12.52
N SER A 81 -1.11 18.13 -13.55
CA SER A 81 -2.21 18.36 -14.48
C SER A 81 -3.27 17.23 -14.44
N ARG A 82 -2.96 16.10 -13.80
CA ARG A 82 -3.86 14.95 -13.66
C ARG A 82 -3.77 14.31 -12.28
N LEU A 83 -4.84 13.65 -11.86
CA LEU A 83 -4.90 12.81 -10.67
C LEU A 83 -4.83 11.34 -11.10
N GLU A 84 -3.95 10.58 -10.45
CA GLU A 84 -3.82 9.13 -10.62
C GLU A 84 -4.16 8.40 -9.33
N LEU A 85 -4.82 7.24 -9.44
CA LEU A 85 -5.16 6.34 -8.34
C LEU A 85 -4.40 5.01 -8.48
N ASN A 86 -3.91 4.52 -7.36
CA ASN A 86 -3.57 3.11 -7.19
C ASN A 86 -4.70 2.45 -6.41
N ALA A 87 -5.52 1.66 -7.09
CA ALA A 87 -6.75 1.12 -6.55
C ALA A 87 -7.11 -0.24 -7.15
N ALA A 88 -7.86 -1.03 -6.39
CA ALA A 88 -8.47 -2.25 -6.86
C ALA A 88 -9.92 -2.34 -6.37
N THR A 89 -10.84 -2.75 -7.24
CA THR A 89 -12.25 -2.99 -6.90
C THR A 89 -12.60 -4.46 -7.05
N GLN A 90 -13.52 -4.94 -6.23
CA GLN A 90 -14.18 -6.23 -6.43
C GLN A 90 -15.28 -6.08 -7.51
N PRO A 91 -15.94 -7.18 -7.94
CA PRO A 91 -17.12 -7.09 -8.79
C PRO A 91 -18.18 -6.14 -8.19
N ASP A 92 -18.81 -5.35 -9.07
CA ASP A 92 -19.76 -4.28 -8.72
C ASP A 92 -19.21 -3.20 -7.77
N GLY A 93 -17.89 -3.16 -7.62
CA GLY A 93 -17.18 -2.14 -6.86
C GLY A 93 -16.79 -0.95 -7.71
N GLU A 94 -16.71 0.21 -7.07
CA GLU A 94 -16.38 1.47 -7.74
C GLU A 94 -15.69 2.45 -6.80
N ILE A 95 -14.89 3.33 -7.40
CA ILE A 95 -14.33 4.52 -6.75
C ILE A 95 -14.65 5.73 -7.63
N ALA A 96 -15.26 6.76 -7.03
CA ALA A 96 -15.42 8.07 -7.64
C ALA A 96 -14.76 9.14 -6.75
N VAL A 97 -14.21 10.18 -7.37
CA VAL A 97 -13.47 11.25 -6.70
C VAL A 97 -14.18 12.57 -6.90
N GLU A 98 -14.22 13.37 -5.85
CA GLU A 98 -14.72 14.73 -5.88
C GLU A 98 -13.61 15.67 -5.44
N LEU A 99 -13.34 16.67 -6.27
CA LEU A 99 -12.41 17.75 -5.92
C LEU A 99 -13.21 18.82 -5.19
N MET A 100 -12.77 19.19 -4.00
CA MET A 100 -13.48 20.10 -3.10
C MET A 100 -12.65 21.37 -2.87
N ASP A 101 -13.32 22.52 -2.80
CA ASP A 101 -12.70 23.76 -2.36
C ASP A 101 -12.52 23.82 -0.83
N LYS A 102 -11.90 24.91 -0.34
CA LYS A 102 -11.69 25.16 1.09
C LYS A 102 -13.00 25.25 1.89
N GLY A 103 -14.12 25.59 1.24
CA GLY A 103 -15.44 25.66 1.85
C GLY A 103 -16.21 24.33 1.85
N GLY A 104 -15.62 23.26 1.31
CA GLY A 104 -16.28 21.97 1.19
C GLY A 104 -17.31 21.91 0.06
N LYS A 105 -17.24 22.82 -0.92
CA LYS A 105 -18.04 22.74 -2.15
C LYS A 105 -17.30 21.91 -3.20
N ALA A 106 -18.02 21.00 -3.86
CA ALA A 106 -17.48 20.23 -4.97
C ALA A 106 -17.23 21.14 -6.19
N LEU A 107 -15.98 21.21 -6.63
CA LEU A 107 -15.52 21.87 -7.84
C LEU A 107 -15.63 20.95 -9.06
N ALA A 108 -15.38 19.66 -8.87
CA ALA A 108 -15.43 18.64 -9.91
C ALA A 108 -15.82 17.28 -9.35
N ARG A 109 -16.42 16.43 -10.19
CA ARG A 109 -16.72 15.03 -9.88
C ARG A 109 -16.15 14.15 -10.98
N SER A 110 -15.62 13.00 -10.61
CA SER A 110 -15.10 12.03 -11.57
C SER A 110 -16.16 11.04 -11.99
N LYS A 111 -15.93 10.45 -13.17
CA LYS A 111 -16.53 9.17 -13.53
C LYS A 111 -16.09 8.09 -12.54
N PRO A 112 -16.94 7.10 -12.24
CA PRO A 112 -16.55 5.98 -11.41
C PRO A 112 -15.50 5.13 -12.13
N PHE A 113 -14.55 4.62 -11.35
CA PHE A 113 -13.54 3.65 -11.75
C PHE A 113 -13.86 2.30 -11.14
N SER A 114 -13.78 1.25 -11.96
CA SER A 114 -13.82 -0.16 -11.55
C SER A 114 -12.67 -0.90 -12.22
N GLY A 115 -11.99 -1.76 -11.48
CA GLY A 115 -10.84 -2.54 -11.96
C GLY A 115 -9.68 -2.57 -10.97
N ASP A 116 -8.52 -3.05 -11.43
CA ASP A 116 -7.27 -3.12 -10.69
C ASP A 116 -6.17 -2.40 -11.49
N ASP A 117 -5.74 -1.22 -11.01
CA ASP A 117 -4.76 -0.37 -11.69
C ASP A 117 -3.83 0.31 -10.68
N LEU A 118 -2.56 0.46 -11.04
CA LEU A 118 -1.55 1.15 -10.23
C LEU A 118 -1.48 2.65 -10.50
N ARG A 119 -1.98 3.10 -11.65
CA ARG A 119 -1.88 4.49 -12.13
C ARG A 119 -3.15 4.90 -12.89
N HIS A 120 -4.33 4.54 -12.39
CA HIS A 120 -5.59 4.89 -13.04
C HIS A 120 -5.74 6.42 -13.11
N ARG A 121 -5.77 6.97 -14.32
CA ARG A 121 -6.01 8.39 -14.54
C ARG A 121 -7.48 8.71 -14.33
N VAL A 122 -7.76 9.55 -13.33
CA VAL A 122 -9.12 10.01 -13.02
C VAL A 122 -9.68 10.82 -14.19
N ALA A 123 -10.84 10.38 -14.70
CA ALA A 123 -11.60 11.09 -15.71
C ALA A 123 -12.69 11.94 -15.05
N TRP A 124 -12.68 13.24 -15.33
CA TRP A 124 -13.65 14.19 -14.76
C TRP A 124 -14.92 14.29 -15.61
N ASP A 125 -16.05 14.53 -14.95
CA ASP A 125 -17.32 14.87 -15.60
C ASP A 125 -17.32 16.36 -15.95
N GLY A 126 -16.93 16.65 -17.19
CA GLY A 126 -16.85 18.00 -17.73
C GLY A 126 -15.43 18.55 -17.83
N PRO A 127 -15.27 19.76 -18.40
CA PRO A 127 -13.97 20.39 -18.56
C PRO A 127 -13.43 20.86 -17.21
N VAL A 128 -12.49 20.10 -16.64
CA VAL A 128 -11.80 20.46 -15.39
C VAL A 128 -10.32 20.65 -15.71
N ASN A 129 -9.85 21.88 -15.58
CA ASN A 129 -8.44 22.20 -15.73
C ASN A 129 -7.75 22.17 -14.36
N LEU A 130 -7.20 21.01 -13.98
CA LEU A 130 -6.48 20.87 -12.70
C LEU A 130 -5.26 21.79 -12.61
N ALA A 131 -4.67 22.20 -13.73
CA ALA A 131 -3.52 23.11 -13.72
C ALA A 131 -3.88 24.50 -13.15
N GLU A 132 -5.12 24.97 -13.30
CA GLU A 132 -5.59 26.25 -12.73
C GLU A 132 -5.85 26.19 -11.21
N LEU A 133 -5.93 24.97 -10.68
CA LEU A 133 -6.11 24.70 -9.25
C LEU A 133 -4.79 24.33 -8.57
N ALA A 134 -3.71 24.11 -9.33
CA ALA A 134 -2.38 23.89 -8.79
C ALA A 134 -1.94 25.06 -7.90
N GLY A 135 -1.29 24.75 -6.79
CA GLY A 135 -0.89 25.75 -5.79
C GLY A 135 -2.01 26.23 -4.86
N LYS A 136 -3.28 25.88 -5.11
CA LYS A 136 -4.40 26.18 -4.21
C LYS A 136 -4.71 24.97 -3.31
N PRO A 137 -5.08 25.18 -2.04
CA PRO A 137 -5.49 24.09 -1.16
C PRO A 137 -6.84 23.53 -1.61
N VAL A 138 -6.89 22.23 -1.87
CA VAL A 138 -8.08 21.47 -2.24
C VAL A 138 -8.18 20.22 -1.37
N SER A 139 -9.38 19.68 -1.20
CA SER A 139 -9.58 18.35 -0.60
C SER A 139 -10.08 17.37 -1.65
N LEU A 140 -9.70 16.10 -1.51
CA LEU A 140 -10.26 15.01 -2.31
C LEU A 140 -11.24 14.23 -1.45
N ARG A 141 -12.47 14.07 -1.94
CA ARG A 141 -13.45 13.16 -1.35
C ARG A 141 -13.63 11.95 -2.25
N PHE A 142 -13.23 10.79 -1.76
CA PHE A 142 -13.42 9.51 -2.40
C PHE A 142 -14.76 8.93 -1.94
N ARG A 143 -15.62 8.58 -2.90
CA ARG A 143 -16.79 7.73 -2.69
C ARG A 143 -16.43 6.34 -3.19
N MET A 144 -16.54 5.35 -2.32
CA MET A 144 -16.00 4.01 -2.57
C MET A 144 -17.02 2.95 -2.19
N LYS A 145 -17.08 1.85 -2.95
CA LYS A 145 -17.88 0.66 -2.65
C LYS A 145 -17.12 -0.57 -3.13
N ASN A 146 -17.03 -1.62 -2.30
CA ASN A 146 -16.32 -2.86 -2.66
C ASN A 146 -14.93 -2.59 -3.25
N ALA A 147 -14.18 -1.69 -2.63
CA ALA A 147 -12.98 -1.11 -3.22
C ALA A 147 -11.89 -0.86 -2.19
N ALA A 148 -10.64 -1.03 -2.64
CA ALA A 148 -9.43 -0.74 -1.90
C ALA A 148 -8.68 0.41 -2.60
N LEU A 149 -8.47 1.51 -1.87
CA LEU A 149 -7.61 2.62 -2.31
C LEU A 149 -6.26 2.49 -1.59
N TYR A 150 -5.18 2.31 -2.36
CA TYR A 150 -3.84 2.15 -1.83
C TYR A 150 -3.07 3.48 -1.81
N ALA A 151 -3.14 4.23 -2.91
CA ALA A 151 -2.47 5.52 -3.03
C ALA A 151 -3.16 6.42 -4.06
N PHE A 152 -2.88 7.71 -3.99
CA PHE A 152 -3.24 8.69 -5.01
C PHE A 152 -2.13 9.73 -5.17
N ALA A 153 -1.98 10.29 -6.37
CA ALA A 153 -0.98 11.32 -6.63
C ALA A 153 -1.42 12.26 -7.76
N PHE A 154 -1.09 13.54 -7.61
CA PHE A 154 -1.12 14.47 -8.74
C PHE A 154 0.17 14.33 -9.57
N ARG A 155 0.03 14.27 -10.88
CA ARG A 155 1.13 14.10 -11.85
C ARG A 155 1.04 15.15 -12.95
N SER A 156 2.19 15.57 -13.47
CA SER A 156 2.33 16.45 -14.64
C SER A 156 2.17 15.67 -15.94
#